data_AF-A0A7S0E5I6-F1
#
_entry.id   AF-A0A7S0E5I6-F1
#
_cell.length_a   1.000
_cell.length_b   1.000
_cell.length_c   1.000
_cell.angle_alpha   90.00
_cell.angle_beta   90.00
_cell.angle_gamma   90.00
#
_symmetry.space_group_name_H-M   'P 1'
#
loop_
_entity.id
_entity.type
_entity.pdbx_description
1 polymer ?
#
loop_
_entity_poly.entity_id
_entity_poly.type
_entity_poly.pdbx_seq_one_letter_code
_entity_poly.pdbx_strand_id
1 'polypeptide(L)'
;TYKYLNAGAGCLGSIFVHSSHATDYELYPRLSGWWGVPFDTRFAMAPDAALTPGASGFGCSNVNPLMVACLQQSLLVLQEAGGVAATRRKSLLLTGYLELLLHTCGLTAPPAAAAARRCSVAIVTPTAPRWRGCQLSLRVQPAEAGAAPPSMRELERLLRERGISTDAREPDIVRISPAPLFNSFDDVRRFIAALTACLTELA
;
A
#
# COMPACT_ATOMS: atom_id res chain seq x y z
N THR A 1 8.78 5.34 -1.94
CA THR A 1 9.08 5.26 -0.49
C THR A 1 7.95 5.77 0.39
N TYR A 2 7.11 6.70 -0.06
CA TYR A 2 6.01 7.28 0.74
C TYR A 2 4.85 6.34 1.15
N LYS A 3 4.83 5.08 0.70
CA LYS A 3 3.79 4.08 1.04
C LYS A 3 4.21 3.27 2.28
N TYR A 4 4.38 1.96 2.14
CA TYR A 4 4.77 1.06 3.24
C TYR A 4 6.15 1.34 3.86
N LEU A 5 6.98 2.17 3.21
CA LEU A 5 8.25 2.65 3.76
C LEU A 5 8.11 4.03 4.43
N ASN A 6 6.90 4.49 4.73
CA ASN A 6 6.57 5.59 5.65
C ASN A 6 7.47 6.85 5.60
N ALA A 7 8.06 7.16 4.44
CA ALA A 7 9.13 8.16 4.34
C ALA A 7 8.61 9.59 4.15
N GLY A 8 7.31 9.83 4.32
CA GLY A 8 6.65 11.10 4.07
C GLY A 8 6.11 11.27 2.64
N ALA A 9 5.14 12.18 2.47
CA ALA A 9 4.47 12.44 1.20
C ALA A 9 5.46 12.88 0.12
N GLY A 10 5.41 12.27 -1.06
CA GLY A 10 6.26 12.65 -2.19
C GLY A 10 7.76 12.39 -1.99
N CYS A 11 8.14 11.57 -0.99
CA CYS A 11 9.55 11.23 -0.75
C CYS A 11 10.17 10.43 -1.92
N LEU A 12 11.51 10.34 -1.91
CA LEU A 12 12.36 9.81 -2.98
C LEU A 12 11.85 8.53 -3.63
N GLY A 13 11.94 8.45 -4.95
CA GLY A 13 11.85 7.19 -5.67
C GLY A 13 13.08 6.31 -5.46
N SER A 14 12.99 5.06 -5.89
CA SER A 14 14.13 4.14 -5.92
C SER A 14 14.07 3.32 -7.20
N ILE A 15 15.23 3.07 -7.79
CA ILE A 15 15.38 2.14 -8.91
C ILE A 15 16.38 1.06 -8.52
N PHE A 16 16.19 -0.13 -9.09
CA PHE A 16 17.14 -1.22 -9.02
C PHE A 16 17.57 -1.56 -10.44
N VAL A 17 18.89 -1.71 -10.65
CA VAL A 17 19.47 -2.15 -11.91
C VAL A 17 20.26 -3.41 -11.61
N HIS A 18 19.88 -4.53 -12.24
CA HIS A 18 20.64 -5.76 -12.11
C HIS A 18 22.05 -5.58 -12.69
N SER A 19 23.07 -6.17 -12.05
CA SER A 19 24.47 -5.93 -12.43
C SER A 19 24.79 -6.33 -13.87
N SER A 20 24.09 -7.32 -14.44
CA SER A 20 24.21 -7.70 -15.85
C SER A 20 23.81 -6.60 -16.84
N HIS A 21 23.12 -5.56 -16.38
CA HIS A 21 22.66 -4.43 -17.19
C HIS A 21 23.42 -3.14 -16.87
N ALA A 22 24.50 -3.22 -16.09
CA ALA A 22 25.19 -2.06 -15.55
C ALA A 22 25.79 -1.14 -16.63
N THR A 23 26.18 -1.69 -17.77
CA THR A 23 26.93 -0.99 -18.84
C THR A 23 26.25 -1.04 -20.20
N ASP A 24 25.06 -1.64 -20.32
CA ASP A 24 24.32 -1.68 -21.57
C ASP A 24 23.51 -0.38 -21.71
N TYR A 25 24.13 0.63 -22.32
CA TYR A 25 23.53 1.96 -22.48
C TYR A 25 22.64 2.07 -23.73
N GLU A 26 22.74 1.12 -24.66
CA GLU A 26 21.90 1.08 -25.86
C GLU A 26 20.51 0.52 -25.52
N LEU A 27 20.45 -0.59 -24.79
CA LEU A 27 19.19 -1.20 -24.40
C LEU A 27 18.50 -0.44 -23.25
N TYR A 28 19.28 0.22 -22.40
CA TYR A 28 18.78 0.98 -21.24
C TYR A 28 19.19 2.45 -21.31
N PRO A 29 18.53 3.25 -22.18
CA PRO A 29 18.81 4.67 -22.28
C PRO A 29 18.52 5.37 -20.96
N ARG A 30 19.38 6.33 -20.59
CA ARG A 30 19.35 6.99 -19.29
C ARG A 30 19.18 8.49 -19.46
N LEU A 31 18.35 9.09 -18.62
CA LEU A 31 18.46 10.52 -18.37
C LEU A 31 19.75 10.73 -17.57
N SER A 32 20.73 11.37 -18.20
CA SER A 32 22.04 11.60 -17.62
C SER A 32 22.12 12.97 -16.96
N GLY A 33 22.98 13.08 -15.96
CA GLY A 33 23.35 14.34 -15.34
C GLY A 33 24.56 14.16 -14.45
N TRP A 34 25.07 15.27 -13.92
CA TRP A 34 26.37 15.32 -13.24
C TRP A 34 26.45 14.41 -11.99
N TRP A 35 25.33 14.04 -11.38
CA TRP A 35 25.31 13.09 -10.25
C TRP A 35 25.54 11.63 -10.64
N GLY A 36 25.39 11.32 -11.93
CA GLY A 36 25.69 10.01 -12.49
C GLY A 36 27.18 9.81 -12.73
N VAL A 37 27.98 10.88 -12.74
CA VAL A 37 29.44 10.84 -12.85
C VAL A 37 30.07 10.35 -11.53
N PRO A 38 31.11 9.50 -11.59
CA PRO A 38 31.87 9.04 -10.43
C PRO A 38 32.26 10.18 -9.49
N PHE A 39 32.14 9.95 -8.18
CA PHE A 39 32.26 11.01 -7.17
C PHE A 39 33.64 11.70 -7.18
N ASP A 40 34.70 10.93 -7.44
CA ASP A 40 36.10 11.36 -7.51
C ASP A 40 36.39 12.29 -8.69
N THR A 41 35.67 12.15 -9.81
CA THR A 41 35.86 12.97 -11.02
C THR A 41 34.72 13.97 -11.25
N ARG A 42 33.61 13.86 -10.51
CA ARG A 42 32.38 14.65 -10.68
C ARG A 42 32.62 16.15 -10.80
N PHE A 43 33.45 16.71 -9.92
CA PHE A 43 33.70 18.15 -9.84
C PHE A 43 34.73 18.66 -10.86
N ALA A 44 35.38 17.78 -11.62
CA ALA A 44 36.18 18.17 -12.78
C ALA A 44 35.30 18.69 -13.94
N MET A 45 34.00 18.31 -13.95
CA MET A 45 33.01 18.78 -14.91
C MET A 45 33.44 18.58 -16.38
N ALA A 46 34.16 17.49 -16.66
CA ALA A 46 34.62 17.16 -18.00
C ALA A 46 33.42 16.93 -18.95
N PRO A 47 33.45 17.48 -20.18
CA PRO A 47 32.32 17.40 -21.12
C PRO A 47 32.00 15.98 -21.57
N ASP A 48 32.98 15.08 -21.52
CA ASP A 48 32.94 13.68 -21.94
C ASP A 48 33.01 12.69 -20.76
N ALA A 49 32.67 13.16 -19.55
CA ALA A 49 32.74 12.33 -18.36
C ALA A 49 31.85 11.07 -18.48
N ALA A 50 32.48 9.90 -18.28
CA ALA A 50 31.77 8.63 -18.24
C ALA A 50 30.83 8.56 -17.03
N LEU A 51 29.66 7.94 -17.21
CA LEU A 51 28.72 7.68 -16.13
C LEU A 51 29.17 6.46 -15.31
N THR A 52 28.78 6.47 -14.03
CA THR A 52 28.96 5.32 -13.13
C THR A 52 28.15 4.13 -13.66
N PRO A 53 28.74 2.93 -13.81
CA PRO A 53 27.99 1.74 -14.16
C PRO A 53 26.86 1.44 -13.16
N GLY A 54 25.76 0.87 -13.66
CA GLY A 54 24.60 0.48 -12.83
C GLY A 54 23.69 1.64 -12.42
N ALA A 55 22.95 1.45 -11.32
CA ALA A 55 21.89 2.37 -10.88
C ALA A 55 22.40 3.79 -10.58
N SER A 56 23.62 3.94 -10.03
CA SER A 56 24.19 5.25 -9.71
C SER A 56 24.35 6.15 -10.94
N GLY A 57 24.57 5.57 -12.13
CA GLY A 57 24.66 6.32 -13.38
C GLY A 57 23.36 6.99 -13.83
N PHE A 58 22.21 6.65 -13.23
CA PHE A 58 20.92 7.31 -13.50
C PHE A 58 20.73 8.59 -12.66
N GLY A 59 21.70 8.97 -11.83
CA GLY A 59 21.63 10.20 -11.03
C GLY A 59 21.68 11.46 -11.91
N CYS A 60 20.54 12.10 -12.16
CA CYS A 60 20.53 13.35 -12.93
C CYS A 60 21.06 14.54 -12.10
N SER A 61 20.59 14.65 -10.86
CA SER A 61 20.74 15.84 -10.02
C SER A 61 21.15 15.47 -8.60
N ASN A 62 21.52 16.48 -7.81
CA ASN A 62 21.74 16.28 -6.38
C ASN A 62 20.47 15.78 -5.68
N VAL A 63 20.67 14.98 -4.65
CA VAL A 63 19.58 14.38 -3.87
C VAL A 63 19.19 15.34 -2.75
N ASN A 64 17.88 15.50 -2.50
CA ASN A 64 17.39 16.30 -1.38
C ASN A 64 17.76 15.63 -0.03
N PRO A 65 18.64 16.24 0.79
CA PRO A 65 19.13 15.62 2.02
C PRO A 65 18.04 15.40 3.07
N LEU A 66 17.00 16.25 3.10
CA LEU A 66 15.88 16.08 4.03
C LEU A 66 15.07 14.82 3.70
N MET A 67 14.85 14.55 2.42
CA MET A 67 14.15 13.33 2.02
C MET A 67 14.98 12.08 2.27
N VAL A 68 16.32 12.17 2.14
CA VAL A 68 17.23 11.07 2.52
C VAL A 68 17.10 10.79 4.02
N ALA A 69 17.11 11.81 4.87
CA ALA A 69 16.94 11.65 6.30
C ALA A 69 15.60 10.96 6.66
N CYS A 70 14.49 11.39 6.05
CA CYS A 70 13.17 10.76 6.26
C CYS A 70 13.15 9.29 5.84
N LEU A 71 13.69 8.96 4.66
CA LEU A 71 13.78 7.58 4.18
C LEU A 71 14.66 6.73 5.11
N GLN A 72 15.82 7.23 5.49
CA GLN A 72 16.76 6.54 6.37
C GLN A 72 16.10 6.17 7.70
N GLN A 73 15.37 7.09 8.32
CA GLN A 73 14.66 6.81 9.58
C GLN A 73 13.60 5.73 9.41
N SER A 74 12.81 5.74 8.33
CA SER A 74 11.84 4.67 8.13
C SER A 74 12.50 3.31 7.89
N LEU A 75 13.68 3.25 7.26
CA LEU A 75 14.40 2.00 7.06
C LEU A 75 14.96 1.47 8.39
N LEU A 76 15.43 2.35 9.28
CA LEU A 76 15.87 1.96 10.62
C LEU A 76 14.72 1.38 11.45
N VAL A 77 13.54 1.99 11.42
CA VAL A 77 12.33 1.44 12.08
C VAL A 77 11.98 0.05 11.52
N LEU A 78 12.04 -0.12 10.19
CA LEU A 78 11.79 -1.43 9.57
C LEU A 78 12.83 -2.48 10.01
N GLN A 79 14.10 -2.08 10.11
CA GLN A 79 15.18 -2.95 10.58
C GLN A 79 14.98 -3.35 12.04
N GLU A 80 14.66 -2.40 12.92
CA GLU A 80 14.36 -2.63 14.34
C GLU A 80 13.17 -3.58 14.51
N ALA A 81 12.14 -3.46 13.66
CA ALA A 81 11.00 -4.37 13.64
C ALA A 81 11.32 -5.80 13.14
N GLY A 82 12.58 -6.11 12.82
CA GLY A 82 13.01 -7.42 12.31
C GLY A 82 12.93 -7.56 10.78
N GLY A 83 12.90 -6.44 10.06
CA GLY A 83 12.94 -6.36 8.61
C GLY A 83 11.68 -6.86 7.90
N VAL A 84 11.82 -7.12 6.60
CA VAL A 84 10.71 -7.56 5.73
C VAL A 84 10.14 -8.91 6.17
N ALA A 85 10.98 -9.83 6.66
CA ALA A 85 10.53 -11.16 7.10
C ALA A 85 9.59 -11.09 8.31
N ALA A 86 9.94 -10.32 9.34
CA ALA A 86 9.11 -10.16 10.53
C ALA A 86 7.81 -9.41 10.23
N THR A 87 7.89 -8.31 9.48
CA THR A 87 6.71 -7.54 9.07
C THR A 87 5.77 -8.37 8.20
N ARG A 88 6.29 -9.21 7.29
CA ARG A 88 5.47 -10.14 6.51
C ARG A 88 4.75 -11.17 7.37
N ARG A 89 5.41 -11.77 8.37
CA ARG A 89 4.75 -12.71 9.30
C ARG A 89 3.56 -12.07 10.00
N LYS A 90 3.73 -10.86 10.56
CA LYS A 90 2.62 -10.13 11.21
C LYS A 90 1.54 -9.73 10.21
N SER A 91 1.89 -9.31 8.99
CA SER A 91 0.92 -8.99 7.94
C SER A 91 0.05 -10.19 7.57
N LEU A 92 0.63 -11.39 7.47
CA LEU A 92 -0.14 -12.60 7.19
C LEU A 92 -1.19 -12.86 8.28
N LEU A 93 -0.82 -12.68 9.55
CA LEU A 93 -1.73 -12.83 10.69
C LEU A 93 -2.80 -11.74 10.72
N LEU A 94 -2.43 -10.46 10.56
CA LEU A 94 -3.40 -9.35 10.58
C LEU A 94 -4.43 -9.46 9.46
N THR A 95 -3.97 -9.70 8.23
CA THR A 95 -4.87 -9.80 7.08
C THR A 95 -5.69 -11.09 7.11
N GLY A 96 -5.11 -12.20 7.59
CA GLY A 96 -5.86 -13.44 7.84
C GLY A 96 -6.92 -13.28 8.94
N TYR A 97 -6.62 -12.54 10.00
CA TYR A 97 -7.58 -12.22 11.05
C TYR A 97 -8.71 -11.31 10.53
N LEU A 98 -8.39 -10.33 9.69
CA LEU A 98 -9.39 -9.51 9.01
C LEU A 98 -10.32 -10.38 8.14
N GLU A 99 -9.75 -11.25 7.30
CA GLU A 99 -10.49 -12.19 6.46
C GLU A 99 -11.37 -13.13 7.30
N LEU A 100 -10.84 -13.68 8.39
CA LEU A 100 -11.60 -14.49 9.34
C LEU A 100 -12.81 -13.73 9.88
N LEU A 101 -12.62 -12.51 10.40
CA LEU A 101 -13.71 -11.74 10.99
C LEU A 101 -14.77 -11.33 9.96
N LEU A 102 -14.38 -10.99 8.72
CA LEU A 102 -15.33 -10.72 7.64
C LEU A 102 -16.28 -11.91 7.44
N HIS A 103 -15.77 -13.14 7.49
CA HIS A 103 -16.57 -14.35 7.39
C HIS A 103 -17.36 -14.65 8.65
N THR A 104 -16.74 -14.66 9.84
CA THR A 104 -17.39 -15.07 11.09
C THR A 104 -18.45 -14.08 11.56
N CYS A 105 -18.32 -12.79 11.21
CA CYS A 105 -19.35 -11.78 11.44
C CYS A 105 -20.43 -11.77 10.34
N GLY A 106 -20.37 -12.70 9.38
CA GLY A 106 -21.38 -12.85 8.33
C GLY A 106 -21.42 -11.72 7.31
N LEU A 107 -20.37 -10.89 7.23
CA LEU A 107 -20.35 -9.72 6.32
C LEU A 107 -20.20 -10.15 4.85
N THR A 108 -19.64 -11.34 4.60
CA THR A 108 -19.47 -11.89 3.25
C THR A 108 -20.67 -12.63 2.70
N ALA A 109 -21.69 -12.87 3.53
CA ALA A 109 -22.93 -13.48 3.08
C ALA A 109 -23.95 -12.37 2.74
N PRO A 110 -24.84 -12.61 1.75
CA PRO A 110 -26.02 -11.78 1.58
C PRO A 110 -26.79 -11.69 2.91
N PRO A 111 -27.29 -10.51 3.28
CA PRO A 111 -28.11 -10.38 4.49
C PRO A 111 -29.38 -11.22 4.36
N ALA A 112 -29.79 -11.87 5.46
CA ALA A 112 -31.07 -12.57 5.51
C ALA A 112 -32.23 -11.57 5.39
N ALA A 113 -33.39 -12.02 4.93
CA ALA A 113 -34.56 -11.15 4.72
C ALA A 113 -35.01 -10.35 5.96
N ALA A 114 -34.69 -10.84 7.17
CA ALA A 114 -35.00 -10.17 8.44
C ALA A 114 -33.82 -9.35 9.03
N ALA A 115 -32.66 -9.33 8.37
CA ALA A 115 -31.48 -8.63 8.86
C ALA A 115 -31.55 -7.13 8.51
N ALA A 116 -31.17 -6.26 9.46
CA ALA A 116 -31.12 -4.81 9.24
C ALA A 116 -30.05 -4.38 8.22
N ARG A 117 -29.11 -5.26 7.88
CA ARG A 117 -27.97 -4.95 7.02
C ARG A 117 -28.40 -4.88 5.55
N ARG A 118 -28.05 -3.77 4.88
CA ARG A 118 -28.44 -3.47 3.49
C ARG A 118 -27.43 -3.93 2.45
N CYS A 119 -26.17 -4.09 2.85
CA CYS A 119 -25.09 -4.49 1.97
C CYS A 119 -24.24 -5.63 2.54
N SER A 120 -23.63 -6.43 1.67
CA SER A 120 -22.60 -7.42 1.98
C SER A 120 -21.27 -7.04 1.32
N VAL A 121 -20.20 -7.77 1.64
CA VAL A 121 -18.89 -7.57 1.02
C VAL A 121 -18.31 -8.85 0.43
N ALA A 122 -17.90 -8.83 -0.83
CA ALA A 122 -17.12 -9.90 -1.44
C ALA A 122 -15.63 -9.54 -1.40
N ILE A 123 -14.78 -10.47 -0.96
CA ILE A 123 -13.33 -10.28 -0.99
C ILE A 123 -12.85 -10.54 -2.42
N VAL A 124 -12.35 -9.50 -3.09
CA VAL A 124 -11.83 -9.60 -4.47
C VAL A 124 -10.37 -10.04 -4.48
N THR A 125 -9.63 -9.69 -3.44
CA THR A 125 -8.24 -10.10 -3.27
C THR A 125 -8.15 -11.62 -3.12
N PRO A 126 -7.17 -12.31 -3.76
CA PRO A 126 -7.02 -13.76 -3.63
C PRO A 126 -6.91 -14.22 -2.18
N THR A 127 -7.66 -15.27 -1.80
CA THR A 127 -7.70 -15.82 -0.43
C THR A 127 -6.36 -16.44 -0.03
N ALA A 128 -5.72 -17.15 -0.97
CA ALA A 128 -4.43 -17.80 -0.76
C ALA A 128 -3.35 -16.79 -0.34
N PRO A 129 -2.78 -16.89 0.88
CA PRO A 129 -1.92 -15.84 1.44
C PRO A 129 -0.66 -15.53 0.62
N ARG A 130 -0.17 -16.50 -0.17
CA ARG A 130 0.98 -16.31 -1.08
C ARG A 130 0.69 -15.35 -2.25
N TRP A 131 -0.58 -15.15 -2.59
CA TRP A 131 -1.02 -14.31 -3.71
C TRP A 131 -1.55 -12.93 -3.25
N ARG A 132 -1.39 -12.57 -1.96
CA ARG A 132 -1.82 -11.28 -1.42
C ARG A 132 -0.84 -10.62 -0.46
N GLY A 133 -0.89 -9.29 -0.44
CA GLY A 133 -0.21 -8.43 0.54
C GLY A 133 -1.04 -8.24 1.81
N CYS A 134 -0.86 -7.09 2.45
CA CYS A 134 -1.66 -6.69 3.62
C CYS A 134 -3.04 -6.12 3.24
N GLN A 135 -3.21 -5.63 2.01
CA GLN A 135 -4.45 -5.04 1.52
C GLN A 135 -5.48 -6.11 1.18
N LEU A 136 -6.73 -5.91 1.61
CA LEU A 136 -7.91 -6.53 1.01
C LEU A 136 -8.71 -5.48 0.26
N SER A 137 -9.09 -5.81 -0.98
CA SER A 137 -10.12 -5.11 -1.75
C SER A 137 -11.45 -5.81 -1.51
N LEU A 138 -12.40 -5.08 -0.95
CA LEU A 138 -13.74 -5.57 -0.62
C LEU A 138 -14.73 -4.92 -1.59
N ARG A 139 -15.45 -5.73 -2.35
CA ARG A 139 -16.57 -5.29 -3.18
C ARG A 139 -17.82 -5.22 -2.34
N VAL A 140 -18.44 -4.05 -2.25
CA VAL A 140 -19.71 -3.83 -1.56
C VAL A 140 -20.84 -4.22 -2.50
N GLN A 141 -21.75 -5.08 -2.02
CA GLN A 141 -22.86 -5.61 -2.81
C GLN A 141 -24.18 -5.31 -2.11
N PRO A 142 -25.17 -4.72 -2.78
CA PRO A 142 -26.49 -4.50 -2.20
C PRO A 142 -27.17 -5.84 -1.89
N ALA A 143 -28.08 -5.83 -0.91
CA ALA A 143 -28.89 -6.98 -0.54
C ALA A 143 -29.83 -7.43 -1.66
N GLU A 144 -30.41 -6.46 -2.38
CA GLU A 144 -31.29 -6.71 -3.51
C GLU A 144 -30.48 -7.02 -4.77
N ALA A 145 -30.76 -8.17 -5.37
CA ALA A 145 -30.09 -8.59 -6.59
C ALA A 145 -30.45 -7.64 -7.75
N GLY A 146 -29.43 -7.08 -8.40
CA GLY A 146 -29.61 -6.15 -9.53
C GLY A 146 -29.74 -4.67 -9.13
N ALA A 147 -29.78 -4.35 -7.85
CA ALA A 147 -29.68 -2.97 -7.39
C ALA A 147 -28.31 -2.36 -7.71
N ALA A 148 -28.28 -1.03 -7.87
CA ALA A 148 -27.02 -0.30 -8.03
C ALA A 148 -26.16 -0.41 -6.75
N PRO A 149 -24.82 -0.44 -6.87
CA PRO A 149 -23.97 -0.40 -5.69
C PRO A 149 -24.17 0.92 -4.93
N PRO A 150 -24.04 0.91 -3.60
CA PRO A 150 -24.13 2.12 -2.79
C PRO A 150 -22.94 3.05 -3.10
N SER A 151 -23.07 4.34 -2.79
CA SER A 151 -21.97 5.28 -3.03
C SER A 151 -20.73 4.95 -2.18
N MET A 152 -19.58 4.76 -2.84
CA MET A 152 -18.32 4.50 -2.15
C MET A 152 -17.81 5.71 -1.39
N ARG A 153 -18.12 6.93 -1.87
CA ARG A 153 -17.88 8.16 -1.13
C ARG A 153 -18.66 8.22 0.20
N GLU A 154 -19.90 7.75 0.21
CA GLU A 154 -20.71 7.73 1.43
C GLU A 154 -20.19 6.71 2.45
N LEU A 155 -19.83 5.50 1.99
CA LEU A 155 -19.17 4.52 2.85
C LEU A 155 -17.87 5.08 3.45
N GLU A 156 -17.05 5.76 2.64
CA GLU A 156 -15.82 6.38 3.11
C GLU A 156 -16.08 7.46 4.17
N ARG A 157 -17.12 8.29 3.99
CA ARG A 157 -17.54 9.29 4.97
C ARG A 157 -17.94 8.63 6.29
N LEU A 158 -18.81 7.62 6.25
CA LEU A 158 -19.29 6.91 7.44
C LEU A 158 -18.15 6.20 8.20
N LEU A 159 -17.20 5.59 7.49
CA LEU A 159 -16.01 4.99 8.09
C LEU A 159 -15.10 6.05 8.72
N ARG A 160 -14.89 7.18 8.03
CA ARG A 160 -14.06 8.29 8.51
C ARG A 160 -14.62 8.93 9.77
N GLU A 161 -15.94 9.11 9.87
CA GLU A 161 -16.62 9.60 11.08
C GLU A 161 -16.44 8.67 12.28
N ARG A 162 -16.17 7.39 12.03
CA ARG A 162 -15.83 6.38 13.04
C ARG A 162 -14.31 6.25 13.26
N GLY A 163 -13.53 7.17 12.71
CA GLY A 163 -12.07 7.20 12.84
C GLY A 163 -11.33 6.15 12.02
N ILE A 164 -11.97 5.56 11.00
CA ILE A 164 -11.36 4.59 10.10
C ILE A 164 -11.00 5.28 8.78
N SER A 165 -9.71 5.23 8.41
CA SER A 165 -9.25 5.65 7.10
C SER A 165 -9.12 4.46 6.17
N THR A 166 -9.89 4.49 5.08
CA THR A 166 -9.83 3.53 3.97
C THR A 166 -9.63 4.28 2.66
N ASP A 167 -9.41 3.52 1.59
CA ASP A 167 -9.45 4.05 0.25
C ASP A 167 -10.63 3.45 -0.51
N ALA A 168 -11.64 4.28 -0.80
CA ALA A 168 -12.85 3.90 -1.50
C ALA A 168 -12.72 4.21 -2.99
N ARG A 169 -13.24 3.32 -3.83
CA ARG A 169 -13.11 3.34 -5.29
C ARG A 169 -14.45 2.98 -5.90
N GLU A 170 -15.06 3.97 -6.55
CA GLU A 170 -16.25 3.73 -7.36
C GLU A 170 -15.96 2.67 -8.45
N PRO A 171 -16.94 1.84 -8.81
CA PRO A 171 -18.33 1.90 -8.36
C PRO A 171 -18.63 1.18 -7.03
N ASP A 172 -17.78 0.25 -6.57
CA ASP A 172 -18.19 -0.70 -5.54
C ASP A 172 -17.04 -1.25 -4.68
N ILE A 173 -15.83 -0.68 -4.72
CA ILE A 173 -14.67 -1.22 -4.00
C ILE A 173 -14.28 -0.33 -2.82
N VAL A 174 -14.07 -0.93 -1.65
CA VAL A 174 -13.32 -0.33 -0.54
C VAL A 174 -12.06 -1.13 -0.27
N ARG A 175 -10.92 -0.44 -0.14
CA ARG A 175 -9.61 -1.05 0.15
C ARG A 175 -9.19 -0.75 1.59
N ILE A 176 -8.83 -1.81 2.30
CA ILE A 176 -8.33 -1.74 3.68
C ILE A 176 -6.98 -2.46 3.77
N SER A 177 -5.99 -1.83 4.41
CA SER A 177 -4.61 -2.34 4.47
C SER A 177 -4.04 -2.26 5.89
N PRO A 178 -4.28 -3.26 6.76
CA PRO A 178 -3.66 -3.30 8.09
C PRO A 178 -2.13 -3.42 7.94
N ALA A 179 -1.41 -2.32 8.17
CA ALA A 179 0.04 -2.25 8.05
C ALA A 179 0.70 -2.84 9.31
N PRO A 180 1.59 -3.84 9.17
CA PRO A 180 2.11 -4.58 10.33
C PRO A 180 2.96 -3.74 11.28
N LEU A 181 3.56 -2.64 10.83
CA LEU A 181 4.41 -1.79 11.66
C LEU A 181 3.62 -1.06 12.76
N PHE A 182 2.39 -0.65 12.47
CA PHE A 182 1.65 0.25 13.37
C PHE A 182 0.16 -0.10 13.55
N ASN A 183 -0.39 -1.08 12.82
CA ASN A 183 -1.72 -1.59 13.11
C ASN A 183 -1.67 -2.80 14.06
N SER A 184 -2.69 -2.86 14.91
CA SER A 184 -2.95 -3.91 15.88
C SER A 184 -4.08 -4.83 15.42
N PHE A 185 -4.24 -5.97 16.09
CA PHE A 185 -5.43 -6.82 15.89
C PHE A 185 -6.71 -6.14 16.41
N ASP A 186 -6.60 -5.24 17.39
CA ASP A 186 -7.75 -4.46 17.86
C ASP A 186 -8.23 -3.47 16.79
N ASP A 187 -7.33 -2.84 16.04
CA ASP A 187 -7.73 -1.99 14.90
C ASP A 187 -8.54 -2.76 13.86
N VAL A 188 -8.18 -4.02 13.60
CA VAL A 188 -8.95 -4.90 12.71
C VAL A 188 -10.35 -5.15 13.29
N ARG A 189 -10.47 -5.41 14.60
CA ARG A 189 -11.76 -5.60 15.27
C ARG A 189 -12.62 -4.32 15.21
N ARG A 190 -12.01 -3.16 15.46
CA ARG A 190 -12.67 -1.84 15.36
C ARG A 190 -13.16 -1.57 13.94
N PHE A 191 -12.36 -1.90 12.92
CA PHE A 191 -12.78 -1.82 11.53
C PHE A 191 -13.99 -2.69 11.23
N ILE A 192 -14.02 -3.94 11.68
CA ILE A 192 -15.14 -4.85 11.46
C ILE A 192 -16.44 -4.32 12.09
N ALA A 193 -16.36 -3.82 13.32
CA ALA A 193 -17.52 -3.20 13.99
C ALA A 193 -18.03 -1.97 13.22
N ALA A 194 -17.11 -1.08 12.81
CA ALA A 194 -17.46 0.12 12.04
C ALA A 194 -18.07 -0.23 10.68
N LEU A 195 -17.45 -1.17 9.94
CA LEU A 195 -17.96 -1.64 8.66
C LEU A 195 -19.35 -2.24 8.80
N THR A 196 -19.59 -3.05 9.83
CA THR A 196 -20.90 -3.64 10.11
C THR A 196 -21.99 -2.58 10.24
N ALA A 197 -21.73 -1.52 11.04
CA ALA A 197 -22.67 -0.40 11.19
C ALA A 197 -22.88 0.35 9.87
N CYS A 198 -21.80 0.64 9.14
CA CYS A 198 -21.88 1.34 7.86
C CYS A 198 -22.71 0.56 6.83
N LEU A 199 -22.54 -0.77 6.73
CA LEU A 199 -23.30 -1.61 5.80
C LEU A 199 -24.81 -1.70 6.13
N THR A 200 -25.23 -1.30 7.33
CA THR A 200 -26.64 -1.13 7.72
C THR A 200 -27.17 0.26 7.36
N GLU A 201 -26.31 1.28 7.43
CA GLU A 201 -26.65 2.68 7.17
C GLU A 201 -26.61 3.06 5.68
N LEU A 202 -25.82 2.34 4.86
CA LEU A 202 -25.71 2.59 3.42
C LEU A 202 -27.08 2.44 2.74
N ALA A 203 -27.55 3.54 2.18
CA ALA A 203 -28.78 3.64 1.39
C ALA A 203 -28.57 3.13 -0.03
#